data_AF-A0AAX4FLS7-F1
#
_entry.id   AF-A0AAX4FLS7-F1
#
_cell.length_a   1.000
_cell.length_b   1.000
_cell.length_c   1.000
_cell.angle_alpha   90.00
_cell.angle_beta   90.00
_cell.angle_gamma   90.00
#
_symmetry.space_group_name_H-M   'P 1'
#
loop_
_entity.id
_entity.type
_entity.pdbx_description
1 polymer ?
#
loop_
_entity_poly.entity_id
_entity_poly.type
_entity_poly.pdbx_seq_one_letter_code
_entity_poly.pdbx_strand_id
1 'polypeptide(L)'
;MTPSRIGCYLSFFLFAAGFLREAYVWILPKLQLPLVKLLVAAGSVTAAAAATGVSRMAVNEATGQDPAAFATTVAFLVPISFVPVLAALIAIAGVFVIPGTILGSLGKAMITWSKPADLDVILSLARIIGCLAVITSAASVLSAKSVLFPTMEWLAGHSALMFDLQPNKFCSEFKEDRVLRLNDSLVIVGRVTDDGVQFVRRACPLSAEDTVLRPPEFAKPKTASTLGHPKPPSSGGQR
;
A
#
# COMPACT_ATOMS: atom_id res chain seq x y z
N MET A 1 7.47 26.27 7.75
CA MET A 1 6.01 26.02 7.83
C MET A 1 5.43 26.93 8.89
N THR A 2 4.45 27.78 8.56
CA THR A 2 3.84 28.71 9.53
C THR A 2 2.87 27.98 10.49
N PRO A 3 2.76 28.40 11.76
CA PRO A 3 1.91 27.75 12.76
C PRO A 3 0.42 27.70 12.37
N SER A 4 -0.06 28.65 11.55
CA SER A 4 -1.45 28.64 11.04
C SER A 4 -1.74 27.47 10.10
N ARG A 5 -0.76 27.02 9.31
CA ARG A 5 -0.93 25.87 8.40
C ARG A 5 -1.05 24.57 9.17
N ILE A 6 -0.28 24.41 10.25
CA ILE A 6 -0.31 23.21 11.11
C ILE A 6 -1.68 23.10 11.78
N GLY A 7 -2.21 24.20 12.32
CA GLY A 7 -3.56 24.24 12.90
C GLY A 7 -4.65 23.88 11.89
N CYS A 8 -4.55 24.36 10.64
CA CYS A 8 -5.47 23.97 9.57
C CYS A 8 -5.39 22.48 9.25
N TYR A 9 -4.20 21.91 9.04
CA TYR A 9 -4.05 20.47 8.75
C TYR A 9 -4.56 19.58 9.88
N LEU A 10 -4.29 19.94 11.13
CA LEU A 10 -4.80 19.21 12.29
C LEU A 10 -6.33 19.25 12.33
N SER A 11 -6.93 20.39 12.05
CA SER A 11 -8.40 20.55 12.00
C SER A 11 -9.01 19.68 10.92
N PHE A 12 -8.42 19.65 9.71
CA PHE A 12 -8.86 18.78 8.62
C PHE A 12 -8.70 17.30 8.97
N PHE A 13 -7.59 16.93 9.60
CA PHE A 13 -7.35 15.55 10.03
C PHE A 13 -8.39 15.09 11.07
N LEU A 14 -8.64 15.91 12.10
CA LEU A 14 -9.64 15.62 13.13
C LEU A 14 -11.04 15.55 12.55
N PHE A 15 -11.37 16.44 11.61
CA PHE A 15 -12.64 16.41 10.90
C PHE A 15 -12.79 15.14 10.06
N ALA A 16 -11.76 14.75 9.30
CA ALA A 16 -11.77 13.53 8.52
C ALA A 16 -11.89 12.27 9.40
N ALA A 17 -11.17 12.22 10.52
CA ALA A 17 -11.24 11.13 11.48
C ALA A 17 -12.63 11.03 12.13
N GLY A 18 -13.22 12.17 12.49
CA GLY A 18 -14.59 12.24 13.02
C GLY A 18 -15.62 11.78 11.99
N PHE A 19 -15.51 12.23 10.74
CA PHE A 19 -16.38 11.81 9.64
C PHE A 19 -16.26 10.31 9.36
N LEU A 20 -15.03 9.78 9.36
CA LEU A 20 -14.79 8.34 9.15
C LEU A 20 -15.41 7.50 10.27
N ARG A 21 -15.30 7.95 11.52
CA ARG A 21 -15.96 7.31 12.66
C ARG A 21 -17.47 7.31 12.51
N GLU A 22 -18.05 8.44 12.13
CA GLU A 22 -19.51 8.57 11.95
C GLU A 22 -20.00 7.66 10.81
N ALA A 23 -19.29 7.66 9.67
CA ALA A 23 -19.58 6.78 8.55
C ALA A 23 -19.47 5.30 8.95
N TYR A 24 -18.44 4.94 9.71
CA TYR A 24 -18.24 3.59 10.21
C TYR A 24 -19.41 3.14 11.11
N VAL A 25 -19.78 3.95 12.10
CA VAL A 25 -20.91 3.66 13.01
C VAL A 25 -22.23 3.55 12.26
N TRP A 26 -22.43 4.35 11.21
CA TRP A 26 -23.65 4.31 10.39
C TRP A 26 -23.73 3.08 9.48
N ILE A 27 -22.60 2.63 8.93
CA ILE A 27 -22.51 1.49 8.03
C ILE A 27 -22.61 0.16 8.78
N LEU A 28 -22.03 0.07 9.98
CA LEU A 28 -21.93 -1.16 10.76
C LEU A 28 -23.28 -1.89 11.00
N PRO A 29 -24.36 -1.22 11.47
CA PRO A 29 -25.65 -1.89 11.65
C PRO A 29 -26.31 -2.27 10.31
N LYS A 30 -25.96 -1.58 9.21
CA LYS A 30 -26.52 -1.84 7.88
C LYS A 30 -25.83 -2.96 7.14
N LEU A 31 -24.66 -3.42 7.61
CA LEU A 31 -23.91 -4.52 7.02
C LEU A 31 -24.63 -5.87 7.08
N GLN A 32 -25.67 -5.99 7.92
CA GLN A 32 -26.54 -7.16 7.98
C GLN A 32 -27.40 -7.32 6.71
N LEU A 33 -27.62 -6.24 5.97
CA LEU A 33 -28.35 -6.29 4.71
C LEU A 33 -27.45 -6.85 3.60
N PRO A 34 -27.89 -7.90 2.86
CA PRO A 34 -27.04 -8.58 1.87
C PRO A 34 -26.57 -7.65 0.76
N LEU A 35 -27.41 -6.69 0.37
CA LEU A 35 -27.11 -5.70 -0.67
C LEU A 35 -26.01 -4.73 -0.22
N VAL A 36 -26.07 -4.27 1.04
CA VAL A 36 -25.06 -3.36 1.61
C VAL A 36 -23.72 -4.08 1.74
N LYS A 37 -23.72 -5.34 2.17
CA LYS A 37 -22.50 -6.17 2.23
C LYS A 37 -21.85 -6.32 0.86
N LEU A 38 -22.66 -6.57 -0.18
CA LEU A 38 -22.16 -6.71 -1.55
C LEU A 38 -21.60 -5.37 -2.07
N LEU A 39 -22.26 -4.25 -1.79
CA LEU A 39 -21.77 -2.91 -2.15
C LEU A 39 -20.45 -2.57 -1.47
N VAL A 40 -20.34 -2.82 -0.16
CA VAL A 40 -19.10 -2.56 0.59
C VAL A 40 -17.97 -3.47 0.08
N ALA A 41 -18.25 -4.74 -0.17
CA ALA A 41 -17.28 -5.67 -0.73
C ALA A 41 -16.82 -5.23 -2.13
N ALA A 42 -17.75 -4.98 -3.06
CA ALA A 42 -17.43 -4.52 -4.41
C ALA A 42 -16.67 -3.19 -4.41
N GLY A 43 -17.09 -2.24 -3.55
CA GLY A 43 -16.40 -0.96 -3.36
C GLY A 43 -14.98 -1.15 -2.83
N SER A 44 -14.78 -2.02 -1.85
CA SER A 44 -13.46 -2.31 -1.28
C SER A 44 -12.52 -2.98 -2.29
N VAL A 45 -13.02 -3.92 -3.10
CA VAL A 45 -12.24 -4.56 -4.17
C VAL A 45 -11.87 -3.54 -5.24
N THR A 46 -12.81 -2.67 -5.63
CA THR A 46 -12.55 -1.60 -6.61
C THR A 46 -11.50 -0.63 -6.08
N ALA A 47 -11.58 -0.24 -4.80
CA ALA A 47 -10.60 0.62 -4.15
C ALA A 47 -9.22 -0.03 -4.10
N ALA A 48 -9.13 -1.30 -3.73
CA ALA A 48 -7.87 -2.06 -3.71
C ALA A 48 -7.26 -2.19 -5.12
N ALA A 49 -8.08 -2.47 -6.13
CA ALA A 49 -7.64 -2.55 -7.52
C ALA A 49 -7.12 -1.18 -8.03
N ALA A 50 -7.84 -0.10 -7.73
CA ALA A 50 -7.41 1.25 -8.07
C ALA A 50 -6.10 1.64 -7.36
N ALA A 51 -5.96 1.32 -6.07
CA ALA A 51 -4.74 1.58 -5.30
C ALA A 51 -3.54 0.80 -5.86
N THR A 52 -3.77 -0.45 -6.29
CA THR A 52 -2.77 -1.27 -6.97
C THR A 52 -2.38 -0.66 -8.32
N GLY A 53 -3.35 -0.17 -9.10
CA GLY A 53 -3.11 0.52 -10.36
C GLY A 53 -2.24 1.77 -10.18
N VAL A 54 -2.59 2.64 -9.23
CA VAL A 54 -1.82 3.86 -8.90
C VAL A 54 -0.40 3.50 -8.44
N SER A 55 -0.26 2.47 -7.60
CA SER A 55 1.05 2.00 -7.14
C SER A 55 1.93 1.51 -8.30
N ARG A 56 1.35 0.76 -9.25
CA ARG A 56 2.07 0.31 -10.46
C ARG A 56 2.46 1.47 -11.37
N MET A 57 1.60 2.48 -11.51
CA MET A 57 1.93 3.70 -12.26
C MET A 57 3.09 4.45 -11.62
N ALA A 58 3.06 4.66 -10.31
CA ALA A 58 4.13 5.34 -9.57
C ALA A 58 5.48 4.59 -9.69
N VAL A 59 5.45 3.25 -9.62
CA VAL A 59 6.67 2.44 -9.84
C VAL A 59 7.17 2.53 -11.27
N ASN A 60 6.28 2.47 -12.26
CA ASN A 60 6.67 2.61 -13.66
C ASN A 60 7.25 4.00 -13.96
N GLU A 61 6.69 5.06 -13.38
CA GLU A 61 7.17 6.43 -13.55
C GLU A 61 8.51 6.67 -12.84
N ALA A 62 8.69 6.09 -11.64
CA ALA A 62 9.93 6.21 -10.87
C ALA A 62 11.09 5.36 -11.42
N THR A 63 10.79 4.19 -12.00
CA THR A 63 11.82 3.23 -12.44
C THR A 63 12.00 3.19 -13.96
N GLY A 64 10.99 3.60 -14.73
CA GLY A 64 10.95 3.39 -16.19
C GLY A 64 10.89 1.91 -16.59
N GLN A 65 10.52 1.02 -15.66
CA GLN A 65 10.53 -0.43 -15.84
C GLN A 65 9.13 -1.02 -15.60
N ASP A 66 8.92 -2.25 -16.10
CA ASP A 66 7.69 -2.99 -15.86
C ASP A 66 7.49 -3.22 -14.35
N PRO A 67 6.40 -2.68 -13.75
CA PRO A 67 6.14 -2.79 -12.32
C PRO A 67 5.88 -4.25 -11.87
N ALA A 68 5.63 -5.19 -12.79
CA ALA A 68 5.52 -6.60 -12.46
C ALA A 68 6.81 -7.18 -11.85
N ALA A 69 7.97 -6.61 -12.16
CA ALA A 69 9.25 -6.99 -11.58
C ALA A 69 9.42 -6.53 -10.11
N PHE A 70 8.62 -5.56 -9.67
CA PHE A 70 8.75 -4.87 -8.37
C PHE A 70 7.55 -5.13 -7.46
N ALA A 71 7.23 -6.41 -7.27
CA ALA A 71 6.01 -6.82 -6.57
C ALA A 71 6.00 -6.37 -5.10
N THR A 72 7.14 -6.40 -4.41
CA THR A 72 7.20 -6.02 -2.98
C THR A 72 7.04 -4.52 -2.80
N THR A 73 7.63 -3.73 -3.71
CA THR A 73 7.44 -2.28 -3.76
C THR A 73 5.99 -1.91 -4.00
N VAL A 74 5.34 -2.49 -5.02
CA VAL A 74 3.92 -2.25 -5.29
C VAL A 74 3.08 -2.58 -4.06
N ALA A 75 3.33 -3.72 -3.39
CA ALA A 75 2.60 -4.10 -2.19
C ALA A 75 2.78 -3.09 -1.03
N PHE A 76 3.96 -2.49 -0.89
CA PHE A 76 4.23 -1.44 0.09
C PHE A 76 3.51 -0.12 -0.22
N LEU A 77 3.40 0.25 -1.50
CA LEU A 77 2.74 1.48 -1.95
C LEU A 77 1.21 1.39 -1.95
N VAL A 78 0.63 0.19 -2.02
CA VAL A 78 -0.83 -0.02 -2.05
C VAL A 78 -1.53 0.64 -0.85
N PRO A 79 -1.13 0.39 0.42
CA PRO A 79 -1.70 1.06 1.59
C PRO A 79 -1.65 2.59 1.52
N ILE A 80 -0.55 3.15 1.01
CA ILE A 80 -0.35 4.60 0.90
C ILE A 80 -1.24 5.18 -0.22
N SER A 81 -1.40 4.44 -1.31
CA SER A 81 -2.24 4.79 -2.46
C SER A 81 -3.74 4.79 -2.14
N PHE A 82 -4.18 4.21 -1.01
CA PHE A 82 -5.58 4.30 -0.61
C PHE A 82 -6.03 5.73 -0.33
N VAL A 83 -5.15 6.63 0.10
CA VAL A 83 -5.51 8.02 0.40
C VAL A 83 -6.03 8.76 -0.84
N PRO A 84 -5.29 8.84 -1.96
CA PRO A 84 -5.79 9.48 -3.17
C PRO A 84 -6.98 8.73 -3.80
N VAL A 85 -7.00 7.39 -3.71
CA VAL A 85 -8.13 6.58 -4.23
C VAL A 85 -9.40 6.86 -3.45
N LEU A 86 -9.33 6.91 -2.12
CA LEU A 86 -10.47 7.22 -1.27
C LEU A 86 -10.96 8.65 -1.52
N ALA A 87 -10.04 9.62 -1.70
CA ALA A 87 -10.40 10.98 -2.09
C ALA A 87 -11.15 11.01 -3.44
N ALA A 88 -10.68 10.27 -4.45
CA ALA A 88 -11.37 10.14 -5.74
C ALA A 88 -12.76 9.51 -5.60
N LEU A 89 -12.89 8.42 -4.84
CA LEU A 89 -14.18 7.76 -4.60
C LEU A 89 -15.17 8.68 -3.87
N ILE A 90 -14.70 9.42 -2.87
CA ILE A 90 -15.53 10.40 -2.14
C ILE A 90 -15.97 11.53 -3.07
N ALA A 91 -15.07 12.05 -3.90
CA ALA A 91 -15.41 13.08 -4.87
C ALA A 91 -16.48 12.60 -5.87
N ILE A 92 -16.29 11.40 -6.44
CA ILE A 92 -17.24 10.79 -7.40
C ILE A 92 -18.58 10.50 -6.71
N ALA A 93 -18.58 9.86 -5.55
CA ALA A 93 -19.80 9.59 -4.79
C ALA A 93 -20.53 10.88 -4.41
N GLY A 94 -19.77 11.93 -4.08
CA GLY A 94 -20.29 13.26 -3.78
C GLY A 94 -21.14 13.87 -4.88
N VAL A 95 -20.76 13.66 -6.16
CA VAL A 95 -21.52 14.12 -7.32
C VAL A 95 -22.93 13.51 -7.36
N PHE A 96 -23.11 12.29 -6.85
CA PHE A 96 -24.42 11.63 -6.81
C PHE A 96 -25.19 11.92 -5.51
N VAL A 97 -24.49 12.06 -4.38
CA VAL A 97 -25.11 12.31 -3.06
C VAL A 97 -25.67 13.72 -2.96
N ILE A 98 -25.01 14.74 -3.52
CA ILE A 98 -25.49 16.13 -3.44
C ILE A 98 -26.85 16.30 -4.13
N PRO A 99 -27.05 15.91 -5.40
CA PRO A 99 -28.36 16.04 -6.04
C PRO A 99 -29.43 15.22 -5.33
N GLY A 100 -29.11 13.99 -4.90
CA GLY A 100 -30.06 13.12 -4.20
C GLY A 100 -30.52 13.69 -2.85
N THR A 101 -29.60 14.28 -2.08
CA THR A 101 -29.94 14.95 -0.81
C THR A 101 -30.71 16.24 -1.04
N ILE A 102 -30.36 17.03 -2.05
CA ILE A 102 -31.09 18.24 -2.46
C ILE A 102 -32.52 17.87 -2.89
N LEU A 103 -32.70 16.94 -3.84
CA LEU A 103 -34.01 16.45 -4.30
C LEU A 103 -34.86 15.89 -3.15
N GLY A 104 -34.26 15.09 -2.26
CA GLY A 104 -34.96 14.54 -1.10
C GLY A 104 -35.37 15.61 -0.07
N SER A 105 -34.50 16.61 0.15
CA SER A 105 -34.78 17.72 1.06
C SER A 105 -35.82 18.70 0.51
N LEU A 106 -35.79 19.01 -0.80
CA LEU A 106 -36.82 19.80 -1.49
C LEU A 106 -38.16 19.09 -1.51
N GLY A 107 -38.17 17.77 -1.77
CA GLY A 107 -39.39 16.96 -1.71
C GLY A 107 -40.04 16.97 -0.32
N LYS A 108 -39.23 16.89 0.76
CA LYS A 108 -39.73 17.02 2.13
C LYS A 108 -40.16 18.44 2.46
N ALA A 109 -39.37 19.45 2.12
CA ALA A 109 -39.68 20.86 2.41
C ALA A 109 -40.98 21.33 1.74
N MET A 110 -41.30 20.82 0.54
CA MET A 110 -42.59 21.07 -0.14
C MET A 110 -43.79 20.45 0.61
N ILE A 111 -43.57 19.40 1.40
CA ILE A 111 -44.62 18.70 2.16
C ILE A 111 -44.81 19.31 3.57
N THR A 112 -43.74 19.80 4.22
CA THR A 112 -43.77 20.32 5.60
C THR A 112 -43.86 21.85 5.73
N TRP A 113 -44.10 22.58 4.63
CA TRP A 113 -44.03 24.06 4.56
C TRP A 113 -44.97 24.82 5.51
N SER A 114 -45.86 24.15 6.26
CA SER A 114 -46.77 24.77 7.23
C SER A 114 -46.32 24.75 8.69
N LYS A 115 -45.11 24.26 9.02
CA LYS A 115 -44.62 24.17 10.42
C LYS A 115 -43.38 25.04 10.66
N PRO A 116 -43.28 25.74 11.82
CA PRO A 116 -42.15 26.58 12.13
C PRO A 116 -40.87 25.74 12.29
N ALA A 117 -39.87 26.03 11.45
CA ALA A 117 -38.48 25.56 11.48
C ALA A 117 -38.24 24.21 12.18
N ASP A 118 -38.65 23.12 11.51
CA ASP A 118 -38.40 21.76 11.97
C ASP A 118 -36.89 21.51 12.14
N LEU A 119 -36.49 20.93 13.27
CA LEU A 119 -35.12 20.50 13.56
C LEU A 119 -34.54 19.64 12.42
N ASP A 120 -35.40 18.92 11.72
CA ASP A 120 -35.10 18.13 10.52
C ASP A 120 -34.58 18.97 9.34
N VAL A 121 -35.07 20.20 9.16
CA VAL A 121 -34.59 21.10 8.11
C VAL A 121 -33.17 21.57 8.42
N ILE A 122 -32.90 21.94 9.68
CA ILE A 122 -31.57 22.36 10.15
C ILE A 122 -30.58 21.18 10.05
N LEU A 123 -30.98 19.98 10.47
CA LEU A 123 -30.18 18.76 10.33
C LEU A 123 -29.89 18.40 8.86
N SER A 124 -30.85 18.61 7.97
CA SER A 124 -30.65 18.40 6.52
C SER A 124 -29.65 19.41 5.94
N LEU A 125 -29.75 20.68 6.34
CA LEU A 125 -28.84 21.74 5.89
C LEU A 125 -27.40 21.49 6.39
N ALA A 126 -27.25 21.08 7.65
CA ALA A 126 -25.97 20.69 8.23
C ALA A 126 -25.33 19.49 7.48
N ARG A 127 -26.14 18.51 7.07
CA ARG A 127 -25.66 17.37 6.25
C ARG A 127 -25.19 17.81 4.87
N ILE A 128 -25.90 18.74 4.22
CA ILE A 128 -25.49 19.28 2.90
C ILE A 128 -24.15 20.02 3.03
N ILE A 129 -24.01 20.89 4.04
CA ILE A 129 -22.76 21.61 4.31
C ILE A 129 -21.62 20.63 4.62
N GLY A 130 -21.89 19.60 5.44
CA GLY A 130 -20.92 18.55 5.75
C GLY A 130 -20.47 17.79 4.50
N CYS A 131 -21.39 17.40 3.62
CA CYS A 131 -21.06 16.73 2.35
C CYS A 131 -20.21 17.64 1.45
N LEU A 132 -20.57 18.92 1.32
CA LEU A 132 -19.81 19.89 0.54
C LEU A 132 -18.39 20.07 1.09
N ALA A 133 -18.23 20.17 2.41
CA ALA A 133 -16.92 20.28 3.05
C ALA A 133 -16.04 19.05 2.78
N VAL A 134 -16.61 17.84 2.87
CA VAL A 134 -15.89 16.60 2.59
C VAL A 134 -15.47 16.51 1.12
N ILE A 135 -16.36 16.86 0.18
CA ILE A 135 -16.09 16.78 -1.26
C ILE A 135 -15.06 17.81 -1.70
N THR A 136 -15.17 19.05 -1.21
CA THR A 136 -14.19 20.11 -1.51
C THR A 136 -12.82 19.77 -0.92
N SER A 137 -12.77 19.18 0.26
CA SER A 137 -11.52 18.66 0.86
C SER A 137 -10.92 17.54 0.02
N ALA A 138 -11.73 16.56 -0.40
CA ALA A 138 -11.28 15.45 -1.25
C ALA A 138 -10.79 15.92 -2.63
N ALA A 139 -11.51 16.85 -3.27
CA ALA A 139 -11.11 17.46 -4.53
C ALA A 139 -9.80 18.25 -4.39
N SER A 140 -9.59 18.90 -3.24
CA SER A 140 -8.36 19.62 -2.94
C SER A 140 -7.16 18.67 -2.78
N VAL A 141 -7.35 17.49 -2.18
CA VAL A 141 -6.32 16.44 -2.10
C VAL A 141 -5.95 15.93 -3.50
N LEU A 142 -6.92 15.73 -4.39
CA LEU A 142 -6.67 15.33 -5.78
C LEU A 142 -6.00 16.43 -6.60
N SER A 143 -6.33 17.70 -6.32
CA SER A 143 -5.75 18.86 -6.98
C SER A 143 -4.34 19.18 -6.46
N ALA A 144 -3.97 18.71 -5.27
CA ALA A 144 -2.62 18.75 -4.71
C ALA A 144 -1.65 17.78 -5.42
N LYS A 145 -1.78 17.64 -6.75
CA LYS A 145 -0.92 16.82 -7.62
C LYS A 145 0.57 17.06 -7.36
N SER A 146 0.95 18.28 -6.98
CA SER A 146 2.33 18.70 -6.77
C SER A 146 3.04 18.13 -5.55
N VAL A 147 2.33 17.53 -4.59
CA VAL A 147 2.96 17.00 -3.36
C VAL A 147 2.83 15.49 -3.26
N LEU A 148 1.65 14.93 -3.58
CA LEU A 148 1.40 13.49 -3.42
C LEU A 148 2.08 12.64 -4.50
N PHE A 149 2.11 13.09 -5.76
CA PHE A 149 2.72 12.29 -6.84
C PHE A 149 4.25 12.27 -6.78
N PRO A 150 4.95 13.41 -6.60
CA PRO A 150 6.42 13.38 -6.49
C PRO A 150 6.93 12.61 -5.27
N THR A 151 6.18 12.63 -4.15
CA THR A 151 6.54 11.83 -2.97
C THR A 151 6.31 10.35 -3.20
N MET A 152 5.22 9.96 -3.87
CA MET A 152 4.95 8.57 -4.26
C MET A 152 5.99 8.04 -5.25
N GLU A 153 6.42 8.84 -6.22
CA GLU A 153 7.49 8.50 -7.16
C GLU A 153 8.83 8.34 -6.45
N TRP A 154 9.18 9.29 -5.57
CA TRP A 154 10.40 9.20 -4.78
C TRP A 154 10.42 7.98 -3.85
N LEU A 155 9.29 7.71 -3.17
CA LEU A 155 9.08 6.53 -2.34
C LEU A 155 9.19 5.26 -3.18
N ALA A 156 8.58 5.23 -4.38
CA ALA A 156 8.64 4.09 -5.28
C ALA A 156 10.07 3.80 -5.76
N GLY A 157 10.84 4.82 -6.16
CA GLY A 157 12.23 4.64 -6.53
C GLY A 157 13.09 4.11 -5.37
N HIS A 158 12.96 4.68 -4.17
CA HIS A 158 13.74 4.22 -3.02
C HIS A 158 13.34 2.83 -2.52
N SER A 159 12.05 2.53 -2.47
CA SER A 159 11.55 1.22 -2.04
C SER A 159 11.85 0.12 -3.05
N ALA A 160 11.78 0.42 -4.37
CA ALA A 160 12.24 -0.49 -5.42
C ALA A 160 13.70 -0.88 -5.25
N LEU A 161 14.56 0.10 -4.98
CA LEU A 161 15.98 -0.15 -4.71
C LEU A 161 16.18 -0.99 -3.44
N MET A 162 15.41 -0.75 -2.38
CA MET A 162 15.62 -1.38 -1.07
C MET A 162 15.00 -2.77 -0.93
N PHE A 163 13.81 -3.00 -1.48
CA PHE A 163 13.06 -4.24 -1.26
C PHE A 163 13.23 -5.27 -2.38
N ASP A 164 13.17 -4.83 -3.64
CA ASP A 164 13.19 -5.76 -4.77
C ASP A 164 14.61 -6.04 -5.30
N LEU A 165 15.53 -5.07 -5.21
CA LEU A 165 16.90 -5.24 -5.71
C LEU A 165 17.83 -5.83 -4.63
N GLN A 166 18.71 -6.74 -5.04
CA GLN A 166 19.68 -7.41 -4.16
C GLN A 166 21.11 -6.98 -4.46
N PRO A 167 22.01 -6.93 -3.47
CA PRO A 167 23.42 -6.63 -3.72
C PRO A 167 24.05 -7.76 -4.55
N ASN A 168 24.56 -7.46 -5.74
CA ASN A 168 25.20 -8.44 -6.61
C ASN A 168 26.43 -7.86 -7.31
N LYS A 169 27.62 -8.29 -6.88
CA LYS A 169 28.92 -7.81 -7.37
C LYS A 169 29.30 -8.33 -8.76
N PHE A 170 28.62 -9.34 -9.28
CA PHE A 170 28.94 -9.95 -10.58
C PHE A 170 28.28 -9.23 -11.75
N CYS A 171 27.12 -8.61 -11.50
CA CYS A 171 26.32 -7.95 -12.52
C CYS A 171 26.33 -6.41 -12.41
N SER A 172 27.13 -5.84 -11.50
CA SER A 172 27.26 -4.40 -11.32
C SER A 172 28.73 -3.96 -11.34
N GLU A 173 28.97 -2.76 -11.86
CA GLU A 173 30.31 -2.14 -11.86
C GLU A 173 30.69 -1.61 -10.47
N PHE A 174 29.70 -1.18 -9.69
CA PHE A 174 29.91 -0.59 -8.37
C PHE A 174 29.35 -1.50 -7.28
N LYS A 175 30.05 -1.57 -6.13
CA LYS A 175 29.66 -2.41 -4.99
C LYS A 175 28.35 -2.00 -4.33
N GLU A 176 27.98 -0.72 -4.46
CA GLU A 176 26.77 -0.14 -3.87
C GLU A 176 25.54 -0.29 -4.80
N ASP A 177 25.74 -0.70 -6.05
CA ASP A 177 24.64 -0.96 -6.98
C ASP A 177 23.89 -2.22 -6.52
N ARG A 178 22.56 -2.19 -6.68
CA ARG A 178 21.70 -3.33 -6.40
C ARG A 178 21.09 -3.83 -7.70
N VAL A 179 20.82 -5.13 -7.78
CA VAL A 179 20.46 -5.80 -9.02
C VAL A 179 19.25 -6.70 -8.79
N LEU A 180 18.31 -6.66 -9.72
CA LEU A 180 17.17 -7.55 -9.81
C LEU A 180 17.27 -8.34 -11.11
N ARG A 181 17.24 -9.67 -11.04
CA ARG A 181 17.30 -10.53 -12.22
C ARG A 181 15.90 -10.72 -12.81
N LEU A 182 15.75 -10.43 -14.10
CA LEU A 182 14.49 -10.61 -14.84
C LEU A 182 14.46 -11.97 -15.55
N ASN A 183 15.58 -12.37 -16.14
CA ASN A 183 15.74 -13.65 -16.83
C ASN A 183 17.22 -14.10 -16.81
N ASP A 184 17.56 -15.12 -17.58
CA ASP A 184 18.91 -15.72 -17.61
C ASP A 184 20.01 -14.78 -18.12
N SER A 185 19.65 -13.76 -18.91
CA SER A 185 20.60 -12.87 -19.58
C SER A 185 20.45 -11.40 -19.22
N LEU A 186 19.40 -11.02 -18.48
CA LEU A 186 18.97 -9.63 -18.34
C LEU A 186 18.63 -9.32 -16.88
N VAL A 187 19.21 -8.23 -16.41
CA VAL A 187 19.07 -7.75 -15.04
C VAL A 187 18.73 -6.26 -15.05
N ILE A 188 18.01 -5.80 -14.04
CA ILE A 188 17.82 -4.38 -13.73
C ILE A 188 18.86 -4.02 -12.67
N VAL A 189 19.67 -3.01 -12.94
CA VAL A 189 20.61 -2.43 -11.98
C VAL A 189 20.04 -1.10 -11.50
N GLY A 190 19.89 -0.97 -10.18
CA GLY A 190 19.50 0.26 -9.51
C GLY A 190 20.73 0.94 -8.89
N ARG A 191 20.85 2.24 -9.12
CA ARG A 191 21.95 3.08 -8.62
C ARG A 191 21.40 4.35 -7.99
N VAL A 192 21.97 4.75 -6.86
CA VAL A 192 21.75 6.09 -6.30
C VAL A 192 22.77 7.03 -6.91
N THR A 193 22.29 8.06 -7.61
CA THR A 193 23.09 9.13 -8.21
C THR A 193 22.77 10.47 -7.55
N ASP A 194 23.56 11.51 -7.82
CA ASP A 194 23.29 12.87 -7.31
C ASP A 194 21.94 13.43 -7.81
N ASP A 195 21.48 12.95 -8.98
CA ASP A 195 20.19 13.30 -9.58
C ASP A 195 19.01 12.42 -9.07
N GLY A 196 19.28 11.44 -8.20
CA GLY A 196 18.29 10.52 -7.65
C GLY A 196 18.54 9.05 -7.97
N VAL A 197 17.52 8.21 -7.73
CA VAL A 197 17.61 6.77 -7.97
C VAL A 197 17.35 6.49 -9.45
N GLN A 198 18.30 5.82 -10.12
CA GLN A 198 18.20 5.45 -11.52
C GLN A 198 18.19 3.92 -11.69
N PHE A 199 17.42 3.44 -12.66
CA PHE A 199 17.28 2.02 -12.98
C PHE A 199 17.64 1.78 -14.44
N VAL A 200 18.54 0.84 -14.69
CA VAL A 200 19.03 0.55 -16.04
C VAL A 200 18.99 -0.96 -16.27
N ARG A 201 18.46 -1.37 -17.43
CA ARG A 201 18.56 -2.75 -17.88
C ARG A 201 19.95 -3.02 -18.42
N ARG A 202 20.58 -4.09 -17.95
CA ARG A 202 21.89 -4.55 -18.43
C ARG A 202 21.85 -6.04 -18.74
N ALA A 203 22.65 -6.45 -19.72
CA ALA A 203 22.88 -7.86 -19.99
C ALA A 203 23.86 -8.42 -18.95
N CYS A 204 23.45 -9.46 -18.23
CA CYS A 204 24.30 -10.22 -17.31
C CYS A 204 23.95 -11.71 -17.41
N PRO A 205 24.63 -12.49 -18.27
CA PRO A 205 24.37 -13.92 -18.39
C PRO A 205 24.65 -14.65 -17.08
N LEU A 206 23.83 -15.67 -16.78
CA LEU A 206 24.16 -16.64 -15.74
C LEU A 206 25.47 -17.32 -16.11
N SER A 207 26.45 -17.26 -15.21
CA SER A 207 27.63 -18.11 -15.34
C SER A 207 27.19 -19.56 -15.14
N ALA A 208 27.69 -20.47 -15.97
CA ALA A 208 27.36 -21.89 -15.88
C ALA A 208 27.59 -22.41 -14.45
N GLU A 209 26.63 -23.20 -13.96
CA GLU A 209 26.60 -23.73 -12.60
C GLU A 209 27.66 -24.83 -12.45
N ASP A 210 28.91 -24.48 -12.13
CA ASP A 210 29.96 -25.46 -11.82
C ASP A 210 29.80 -26.10 -10.43
N THR A 211 28.81 -25.66 -9.65
CA THR A 211 28.59 -26.14 -8.28
C THR A 211 27.30 -26.93 -8.22
N VAL A 212 27.40 -28.26 -8.40
CA VAL A 212 26.33 -29.20 -8.05
C VAL A 212 25.86 -28.90 -6.63
N LEU A 213 24.63 -28.41 -6.48
CA LEU A 213 23.97 -28.23 -5.19
C LEU A 213 24.04 -29.56 -4.43
N ARG A 214 24.89 -29.62 -3.40
CA ARG A 214 24.99 -30.79 -2.51
C ARG A 214 23.57 -31.06 -1.99
N PRO A 215 22.99 -32.25 -2.21
CA PRO A 215 21.67 -32.56 -1.67
C PRO A 215 21.69 -32.36 -0.15
N PRO A 216 20.59 -31.88 0.44
CA PRO A 216 20.52 -31.65 1.88
C PRO A 216 20.96 -32.94 2.57
N GLU A 217 21.97 -32.81 3.42
CA GLU A 217 22.50 -33.92 4.20
C GLU A 217 21.40 -34.32 5.17
N PHE A 218 20.50 -35.22 4.74
CA PHE A 218 19.51 -35.82 5.60
C PHE A 218 20.28 -36.41 6.77
N ALA A 219 20.09 -35.79 7.93
CA ALA A 219 20.73 -36.16 9.17
C ALA A 219 20.69 -37.68 9.30
N LYS A 220 21.87 -38.32 9.26
CA LYS A 220 21.99 -39.73 9.63
C LYS A 220 21.29 -39.90 10.97
N PRO A 221 20.28 -40.79 11.08
CA PRO A 221 19.64 -41.02 12.35
C PRO A 221 20.70 -41.49 13.34
N LYS A 222 20.88 -40.75 14.44
CA LYS A 222 21.66 -41.21 15.59
C LYS A 222 20.94 -42.44 16.13
N THR A 223 21.37 -43.62 15.70
CA THR A 223 20.94 -44.87 16.30
C THR A 223 21.34 -44.82 17.77
N ALA A 224 20.34 -44.70 18.64
CA ALA A 224 20.51 -44.90 20.05
C ALA A 224 21.02 -46.33 20.28
N SER A 225 22.12 -46.48 21.00
CA SER A 225 22.49 -47.73 21.64
C SER A 225 23.05 -47.40 23.00
N THR A 226 22.12 -47.43 23.96
CA THR A 226 22.35 -47.50 25.39
C THR A 226 23.06 -48.82 25.73
N LEU A 227 23.83 -48.78 26.82
CA LEU A 227 24.08 -49.88 27.76
C LEU A 227 25.29 -50.82 27.52
N GLY A 228 26.22 -50.82 28.47
CA GLY A 228 26.93 -52.04 28.91
C GLY A 228 28.47 -52.06 28.81
N HIS A 229 29.14 -51.57 29.86
CA HIS A 229 30.26 -52.18 30.65
C HIS A 229 31.32 -53.13 30.02
N PRO A 230 32.48 -53.36 30.69
CA PRO A 230 33.49 -52.45 31.23
C PRO A 230 34.94 -52.82 30.74
N LYS A 231 35.91 -51.99 31.10
CA LYS A 231 37.35 -52.10 30.77
C LYS A 231 38.03 -53.28 31.51
N PRO A 232 38.81 -54.17 30.85
CA PRO A 232 39.68 -55.12 31.54
C PRO A 232 41.01 -54.48 31.98
N PRO A 233 41.67 -55.00 33.04
CA PRO A 233 42.74 -54.32 33.76
C PRO A 233 44.13 -54.45 33.13
N SER A 234 44.99 -53.51 33.50
CA SER A 234 46.43 -53.45 33.19
C SER A 234 47.26 -54.21 34.22
N SER A 235 48.11 -55.11 33.75
CA SER A 235 49.30 -55.73 34.40
C SER A 235 49.94 -56.59 33.31
N GLY A 236 51.22 -56.61 32.97
CA GLY A 236 52.46 -56.59 33.72
C GLY A 236 53.42 -57.50 32.91
N GLY A 237 54.72 -57.17 32.86
CA GLY A 237 55.66 -57.62 31.81
C GLY A 237 56.18 -59.08 31.83
N GLN A 238 57.35 -59.21 31.18
CA GLN A 238 58.16 -60.38 30.77
C GLN A 238 57.84 -60.87 29.34
N ARG A 239 58.79 -60.94 28.40
CA ARG A 239 60.26 -60.94 28.45
C ARG A 239 60.88 -59.96 27.45
#